data_AF-A0A257AE88-F1
#
_entry.id   AF-A0A257AE88-F1
#
_cell.length_a   1.000
_cell.length_b   1.000
_cell.length_c   1.000
_cell.angle_alpha   90.00
_cell.angle_beta   90.00
_cell.angle_gamma   90.00
#
_symmetry.space_group_name_H-M   'P 1'
#
loop_
_entity.id
_entity.type
_entity.pdbx_description
1 polymer ?
#
loop_
_entity_poly.entity_id
_entity_poly.type
_entity_poly.pdbx_seq_one_letter_code
_entity_poly.pdbx_strand_id
1 'polypeptide(L)'
;MKGTNIKGIYRDVLSSNGKTLVDAGWKSNAIVEDYGRFLAALMKKDFTSEDKVGIEYMAVGSGSKDDAEFKSRVTSFFNSGNLDQPYKLGSEDYWVWAKKIDVNNIKYINKEGKEIDTVTNKLKIAVTFGENEPSKESLAFKEFALLGIDKKSNGTFNTDKMFFINYVDHGLITKDKSMELTRTIILTFPIEEAEEVNP
;
A
#
# COMPACT_ATOMS: atom_id res chain seq x y z
N MET A 1 -22.66 15.91 11.01
CA MET A 1 -21.50 16.35 10.21
C MET A 1 -20.99 15.16 9.42
N LYS A 2 -20.95 15.21 8.09
CA LYS A 2 -20.25 14.17 7.29
C LYS A 2 -18.76 14.35 7.57
N GLY A 3 -18.14 13.40 8.28
CA GLY A 3 -16.70 13.43 8.51
C GLY A 3 -15.96 13.45 7.17
N THR A 4 -15.12 14.45 6.96
CA THR A 4 -14.18 14.49 5.83
C THR A 4 -13.05 13.50 6.12
N ASN A 5 -13.14 12.31 5.53
CA ASN A 5 -12.10 11.28 5.61
C ASN A 5 -11.13 11.35 4.43
N ILE A 6 -9.97 10.73 4.60
CA ILE A 6 -9.04 10.46 3.48
C ILE A 6 -9.79 9.68 2.40
N LYS A 7 -9.53 10.01 1.14
CA LYS A 7 -10.06 9.28 -0.02
C LYS A 7 -8.90 8.63 -0.76
N GLY A 8 -9.15 7.45 -1.32
CA GLY A 8 -8.18 6.79 -2.18
C GLY A 8 -8.82 6.31 -3.48
N ILE A 9 -8.03 6.33 -4.56
CA ILE A 9 -8.31 5.57 -5.78
C ILE A 9 -7.06 4.80 -6.19
N TYR A 10 -7.22 3.69 -6.89
CA TYR A 10 -6.12 2.90 -7.41
C TYR A 10 -6.35 2.48 -8.86
N ARG A 11 -5.28 2.17 -9.58
CA ARG A 11 -5.28 1.60 -10.93
C ARG A 11 -4.19 0.55 -11.04
N ASP A 12 -4.56 -0.59 -11.60
CA ASP A 12 -3.66 -1.70 -11.85
C ASP A 12 -3.40 -1.85 -13.34
N VAL A 13 -2.12 -1.99 -13.68
CA VAL A 13 -1.66 -2.25 -15.04
C VAL A 13 -0.76 -3.47 -15.01
N LEU A 14 -1.18 -4.51 -15.72
CA LEU A 14 -0.37 -5.70 -15.99
C LEU A 14 0.30 -5.55 -17.35
N SER A 15 1.61 -5.74 -17.41
CA SER A 15 2.40 -5.67 -18.63
C SER A 15 3.35 -6.85 -18.75
N SER A 16 3.81 -7.12 -19.96
CA SER A 16 4.91 -8.05 -20.23
C SER A 16 5.72 -7.52 -21.41
N ASN A 17 7.05 -7.51 -21.29
CA ASN A 17 7.97 -6.99 -22.32
C ASN A 17 7.59 -5.58 -22.81
N GLY A 18 7.22 -4.69 -21.88
CA GLY A 18 6.80 -3.31 -22.18
C GLY A 18 5.42 -3.17 -22.85
N LYS A 19 4.72 -4.27 -23.14
CA LYS A 19 3.35 -4.25 -23.67
C LYS A 19 2.33 -4.39 -22.56
N THR A 20 1.38 -3.47 -22.49
CA THR A 20 0.22 -3.59 -21.59
C THR A 20 -0.65 -4.78 -22.01
N LEU A 21 -0.87 -5.70 -21.07
CA LEU A 21 -1.75 -6.85 -21.21
C LEU A 21 -3.15 -6.51 -20.68
N VAL A 22 -3.20 -5.88 -19.51
CA VAL A 22 -4.46 -5.51 -18.83
C VAL A 22 -4.29 -4.14 -18.19
N ASP A 23 -5.34 -3.33 -18.30
CA ASP A 23 -5.49 -2.07 -17.57
C ASP A 23 -6.86 -2.04 -16.91
N ALA A 24 -6.88 -2.14 -15.59
CA ALA A 24 -8.12 -2.26 -14.82
C ALA A 24 -8.87 -0.93 -14.64
N GLY A 25 -8.31 0.18 -15.15
CA GLY A 25 -8.83 1.52 -14.92
C GLY A 25 -8.77 1.95 -13.45
N TRP A 26 -9.28 3.16 -13.17
CA TRP A 26 -9.34 3.69 -11.82
C TRP A 26 -10.52 3.13 -11.03
N LYS A 27 -10.26 2.70 -9.80
CA LYS A 27 -11.25 2.17 -8.86
C LYS A 27 -11.11 2.86 -7.50
N SER A 28 -12.20 2.91 -6.73
CA SER A 28 -12.17 3.40 -5.36
C SER A 28 -11.35 2.49 -4.45
N ASN A 29 -10.57 3.09 -3.58
CA ASN A 29 -9.73 2.41 -2.59
C ASN A 29 -10.32 2.61 -1.20
N ALA A 30 -10.54 1.53 -0.44
CA ALA A 30 -11.08 1.64 0.91
C ALA A 30 -9.98 2.03 1.90
N ILE A 31 -10.15 3.16 2.58
CA ILE A 31 -9.29 3.59 3.68
C ILE A 31 -9.75 2.87 4.95
N VAL A 32 -8.84 2.12 5.58
CA VAL A 32 -9.16 1.33 6.78
C VAL A 32 -8.95 2.15 8.04
N GLU A 33 -9.75 1.90 9.08
CA GLU A 33 -9.78 2.71 10.32
C GLU A 33 -8.43 2.84 11.02
N ASP A 34 -7.54 1.87 10.80
CA ASP A 34 -6.20 1.81 11.37
C ASP A 34 -5.31 3.01 10.98
N TYR A 35 -5.63 3.74 9.90
CA TYR A 35 -4.96 5.00 9.55
C TYR A 35 -5.09 6.05 10.67
N GLY A 36 -6.18 6.04 11.42
CA GLY A 36 -6.40 6.99 12.52
C GLY A 36 -5.41 6.76 13.66
N ARG A 37 -5.07 5.50 13.94
CA ARG A 37 -4.05 5.12 14.93
C ARG A 37 -2.67 5.55 14.47
N PHE A 38 -2.37 5.40 13.18
CA PHE A 38 -1.14 5.93 12.60
C PHE A 38 -1.01 7.44 12.82
N LEU A 39 -2.04 8.21 12.47
CA LEU A 39 -2.03 9.65 12.63
C LEU A 39 -1.85 10.06 14.10
N ALA A 40 -2.55 9.39 15.02
CA ALA A 40 -2.41 9.64 16.45
C ALA A 40 -0.99 9.35 16.96
N ALA A 41 -0.40 8.22 16.56
CA ALA A 41 0.98 7.85 16.91
C ALA A 41 2.00 8.84 16.34
N LEU A 42 1.80 9.29 15.09
CA LEU A 42 2.63 10.30 14.44
C LEU A 42 2.59 11.62 15.22
N MET A 43 1.40 12.11 15.57
CA MET A 43 1.21 13.36 16.31
C MET A 43 1.76 13.29 17.74
N LYS A 44 1.65 12.11 18.38
CA LYS A 44 2.28 11.85 19.69
C LYS A 44 3.81 11.75 19.61
N LYS A 45 4.39 11.65 18.39
CA LYS A 45 5.81 11.34 18.16
C LYS A 45 6.21 10.01 18.79
N ASP A 46 5.33 9.01 18.67
CA ASP A 46 5.47 7.72 19.33
C ASP A 46 6.32 6.72 18.54
N PHE A 47 6.84 7.12 17.38
CA PHE A 47 7.73 6.31 16.56
C PHE A 47 9.17 6.43 17.06
N THR A 48 9.83 5.28 17.16
CA THR A 48 11.15 5.16 17.79
C THR A 48 12.31 5.15 16.82
N SER A 49 12.04 4.94 15.53
CA SER A 49 13.08 4.92 14.51
C SER A 49 13.63 6.33 14.25
N GLU A 50 14.95 6.44 14.09
CA GLU A 50 15.60 7.60 13.44
C GLU A 50 15.12 7.75 11.99
N ASP A 51 14.66 6.64 11.40
CA ASP A 51 13.98 6.60 10.10
C ASP A 51 12.60 7.28 10.21
N LYS A 52 12.32 8.19 9.29
CA LYS A 52 11.02 8.89 9.17
C LYS A 52 9.93 7.84 8.90
N VAL A 53 9.00 7.63 9.85
CA VAL A 53 7.90 6.67 9.68
C VAL A 53 6.79 7.26 8.80
N GLY A 54 6.41 6.54 7.74
CA GLY A 54 5.32 6.91 6.84
C GLY A 54 4.71 5.71 6.12
N ILE A 55 4.44 5.87 4.82
CA ILE A 55 4.04 4.78 3.93
C ILE A 55 5.31 4.04 3.51
N GLU A 56 5.45 2.77 3.92
CA GLU A 56 6.71 2.04 3.80
C GLU A 56 6.63 0.84 2.84
N TYR A 57 5.51 0.11 2.87
CA TYR A 57 5.35 -1.12 2.08
C TYR A 57 3.99 -1.18 1.38
N MET A 58 3.97 -1.93 0.28
CA MET A 58 2.76 -2.48 -0.32
C MET A 58 2.72 -3.98 -0.03
N ALA A 59 1.81 -4.38 0.85
CA ALA A 59 1.48 -5.79 1.06
C ALA A 59 0.56 -6.29 -0.06
N VAL A 60 0.73 -7.56 -0.44
CA VAL A 60 -0.07 -8.29 -1.42
C VAL A 60 -0.33 -9.71 -0.94
N GLY A 61 -1.44 -10.31 -1.37
CA GLY A 61 -1.75 -11.70 -1.03
C GLY A 61 -2.76 -12.39 -1.95
N SER A 62 -2.98 -13.66 -1.62
CA SER A 62 -3.89 -14.59 -2.32
C SER A 62 -5.37 -14.37 -2.06
N GLY A 63 -5.72 -13.46 -1.15
CA GLY A 63 -7.09 -13.21 -0.68
C GLY A 63 -7.31 -13.74 0.73
N SER A 64 -7.97 -12.91 1.53
CA SER A 64 -8.39 -13.16 2.91
C SER A 64 -9.88 -12.85 3.06
N LYS A 65 -10.48 -13.21 4.19
CA LYS A 65 -11.90 -12.90 4.45
C LYS A 65 -12.14 -11.39 4.62
N ASP A 66 -11.20 -10.72 5.27
CA ASP A 66 -11.26 -9.30 5.60
C ASP A 66 -9.84 -8.72 5.82
N ASP A 67 -9.78 -7.41 6.08
CA ASP A 67 -8.54 -6.68 6.33
C ASP A 67 -7.84 -7.12 7.62
N ALA A 68 -8.58 -7.54 8.64
CA ALA A 68 -8.02 -8.02 9.90
C ALA A 68 -7.29 -9.35 9.73
N GLU A 69 -7.87 -10.30 8.99
CA GLU A 69 -7.20 -11.54 8.63
C GLU A 69 -5.97 -11.26 7.77
N PHE A 70 -6.09 -10.41 6.74
CA PHE A 70 -4.94 -10.05 5.90
C PHE A 70 -3.81 -9.42 6.73
N LYS A 71 -4.16 -8.49 7.63
CA LYS A 71 -3.20 -7.87 8.55
C LYS A 71 -2.49 -8.90 9.43
N SER A 72 -3.21 -9.90 9.94
CA SER A 72 -2.60 -11.00 10.71
C SER A 72 -1.56 -11.78 9.88
N ARG A 73 -1.85 -12.05 8.60
CA ARG A 73 -0.90 -12.73 7.71
C ARG A 73 0.34 -11.87 7.43
N VAL A 74 0.15 -10.58 7.17
CA VAL A 74 1.26 -9.61 6.98
C VAL A 74 2.12 -9.52 8.25
N THR A 75 1.52 -9.55 9.43
CA THR A 75 2.25 -9.62 10.70
C THR A 75 3.14 -10.86 10.76
N SER A 76 2.63 -12.04 10.39
CA SER A 76 3.43 -13.26 10.36
C SER A 76 4.57 -13.20 9.33
N PHE A 77 4.34 -12.59 8.17
CA PHE A 77 5.40 -12.33 7.18
C PHE A 77 6.55 -11.51 7.78
N PHE A 78 6.26 -10.36 8.39
CA PHE A 78 7.32 -9.53 9.01
C PHE A 78 7.99 -10.22 10.21
N ASN A 79 7.23 -10.96 11.02
CA ASN A 79 7.78 -11.71 12.15
C ASN A 79 8.65 -12.89 11.73
N SER A 80 8.45 -13.43 10.51
CA SER A 80 9.30 -14.51 9.98
C SER A 80 10.74 -14.06 9.72
N GLY A 81 10.95 -12.76 9.50
CA GLY A 81 12.25 -12.18 9.16
C GLY A 81 12.76 -12.47 7.75
N ASN A 82 12.07 -13.33 6.97
CA ASN A 82 12.42 -13.62 5.58
C ASN A 82 11.52 -12.81 4.64
N LEU A 83 12.03 -11.68 4.16
CA LEU A 83 11.28 -10.79 3.28
C LEU A 83 11.47 -11.08 1.79
N ASP A 84 12.37 -11.99 1.44
CA ASP A 84 12.80 -12.20 0.06
C ASP A 84 11.82 -13.08 -0.76
N GLN A 85 10.89 -13.74 -0.07
CA GLN A 85 9.94 -14.65 -0.70
C GLN A 85 8.54 -14.54 -0.05
N PRO A 86 7.48 -14.95 -0.75
CA PRO A 86 6.14 -15.02 -0.17
C PRO A 86 6.13 -15.92 1.06
N TYR A 87 5.48 -15.45 2.11
CA TYR A 87 5.19 -16.27 3.30
C TYR A 87 3.90 -17.04 3.05
N LYS A 88 3.99 -18.38 3.14
CA LYS A 88 2.86 -19.29 2.97
C LYS A 88 2.34 -19.74 4.33
N LEU A 89 1.04 -19.62 4.59
CA LEU A 89 0.39 -20.00 5.85
C LEU A 89 -0.49 -21.23 5.65
N GLY A 90 -0.05 -22.38 6.13
CA GLY A 90 -0.81 -23.63 6.00
C GLY A 90 -0.71 -24.19 4.58
N SER A 91 -1.83 -24.19 3.83
CA SER A 91 -1.85 -24.68 2.44
C SER A 91 -1.10 -23.75 1.49
N GLU A 92 -0.50 -24.30 0.43
CA GLU A 92 0.33 -23.56 -0.51
C GLU A 92 -0.39 -22.40 -1.22
N ASP A 93 -1.73 -22.45 -1.25
CA ASP A 93 -2.58 -21.43 -1.90
C ASP A 93 -2.72 -20.12 -1.11
N TYR A 94 -2.40 -20.11 0.18
CA TYR A 94 -2.47 -18.90 1.01
C TYR A 94 -1.09 -18.29 1.19
N TRP A 95 -0.85 -17.18 0.49
CA TRP A 95 0.43 -16.48 0.51
C TRP A 95 0.26 -14.99 0.76
N VAL A 96 1.29 -14.39 1.36
CA VAL A 96 1.41 -12.95 1.57
C VAL A 96 2.86 -12.51 1.34
N TRP A 97 3.04 -11.31 0.79
CA TRP A 97 4.34 -10.68 0.64
C TRP A 97 4.20 -9.17 0.77
N ALA A 98 5.28 -8.46 1.11
CA ALA A 98 5.27 -7.01 1.11
C ALA A 98 6.50 -6.42 0.42
N LYS A 99 6.25 -5.58 -0.59
CA LYS A 99 7.29 -4.85 -1.30
C LYS A 99 7.59 -3.55 -0.57
N LYS A 100 8.86 -3.28 -0.27
CA LYS A 100 9.28 -1.95 0.21
C LYS A 100 9.09 -0.92 -0.90
N ILE A 101 8.49 0.22 -0.56
CA ILE A 101 8.26 1.32 -1.49
C ILE A 101 9.48 2.23 -1.47
N ASP A 102 10.03 2.53 -2.66
CA ASP A 102 11.02 3.59 -2.80
C ASP A 102 10.32 4.94 -2.55
N VAL A 103 10.88 5.75 -1.65
CA VAL A 103 10.36 7.09 -1.34
C VAL A 103 10.23 7.96 -2.59
N ASN A 104 11.08 7.74 -3.60
CA ASN A 104 11.01 8.45 -4.87
C ASN A 104 9.75 8.12 -5.67
N ASN A 105 9.08 7.00 -5.38
CA ASN A 105 7.80 6.64 -5.99
C ASN A 105 6.58 7.22 -5.26
N ILE A 106 6.80 7.99 -4.19
CA ILE A 106 5.77 8.73 -3.46
C ILE A 106 5.92 10.21 -3.83
N LYS A 107 4.97 10.73 -4.62
CA LYS A 107 5.01 12.10 -5.15
C LYS A 107 3.84 12.93 -4.64
N TYR A 108 4.08 14.21 -4.35
CA TYR A 108 2.99 15.16 -4.24
C TYR A 108 2.40 15.41 -5.62
N ILE A 109 1.07 15.54 -5.69
CA ILE A 109 0.38 15.93 -6.91
C ILE A 109 -0.53 17.14 -6.65
N ASN A 110 -0.74 17.95 -7.67
CA ASN A 110 -1.69 19.06 -7.63
C ASN A 110 -3.13 18.60 -7.93
N LYS A 111 -4.07 19.56 -8.02
CA LYS A 111 -5.49 19.25 -8.28
C LYS A 111 -5.72 18.63 -9.66
N GLU A 112 -4.89 18.97 -10.64
CA GLU A 112 -4.88 18.41 -12.00
C GLU A 112 -4.19 17.03 -12.09
N GLY A 113 -3.63 16.52 -10.99
CA GLY A 113 -2.93 15.23 -10.95
C GLY A 113 -1.49 15.27 -11.48
N LYS A 114 -0.91 16.46 -11.66
CA LYS A 114 0.49 16.65 -12.05
C LYS A 114 1.39 16.54 -10.82
N GLU A 115 2.50 15.82 -10.96
CA GLU A 115 3.54 15.71 -9.94
C GLU A 115 4.24 17.05 -9.71
N ILE A 116 4.43 17.41 -8.44
CA ILE A 116 5.05 18.66 -7.99
C ILE A 116 5.91 18.41 -6.75
N ASP A 117 6.86 19.31 -6.46
CA ASP A 117 7.76 19.19 -5.31
C ASP A 117 7.27 19.92 -4.05
N THR A 118 6.18 20.68 -4.19
CA THR A 118 5.56 21.40 -3.06
C THR A 118 4.56 20.50 -2.35
N VAL A 119 4.53 20.59 -1.02
CA VAL A 119 3.56 19.87 -0.19
C VAL A 119 2.13 20.18 -0.63
N THR A 120 1.34 19.13 -0.84
CA THR A 120 -0.10 19.22 -1.09
C THR A 120 -0.86 18.22 -0.23
N ASN A 121 -2.18 18.28 -0.29
CA ASN A 121 -3.07 17.28 0.31
C ASN A 121 -3.25 16.03 -0.56
N LYS A 122 -2.43 15.80 -1.59
CA LYS A 122 -2.54 14.64 -2.46
C LYS A 122 -1.20 13.95 -2.67
N LEU A 123 -1.21 12.63 -2.55
CA LEU A 123 -0.08 11.78 -2.85
C LEU A 123 -0.41 10.84 -4.00
N LYS A 124 0.54 10.66 -4.92
CA LYS A 124 0.57 9.57 -5.89
C LYS A 124 1.66 8.59 -5.50
N ILE A 125 1.31 7.31 -5.40
CA ILE A 125 2.22 6.23 -5.02
C ILE A 125 2.19 5.20 -6.15
N ALA A 126 3.34 4.89 -6.73
CA ALA A 126 3.47 3.85 -7.76
C ALA A 126 4.32 2.68 -7.24
N VAL A 127 3.77 1.47 -7.32
CA VAL A 127 4.48 0.25 -6.90
C VAL A 127 4.43 -0.77 -8.02
N THR A 128 5.61 -1.14 -8.51
CA THR A 128 5.78 -2.16 -9.54
C THR A 128 6.32 -3.45 -8.91
N PHE A 129 5.55 -4.51 -9.06
CA PHE A 129 5.97 -5.90 -8.85
C PHE A 129 6.57 -6.37 -10.17
N GLY A 130 7.89 -6.36 -10.25
CA GLY A 130 8.64 -6.68 -11.45
C GLY A 130 8.68 -8.17 -11.77
N GLU A 131 9.49 -8.53 -12.76
CA GLU A 131 9.78 -9.93 -13.06
C GLU A 131 10.28 -10.69 -11.84
N ASN A 132 9.81 -11.92 -11.66
CA ASN A 132 10.11 -12.78 -10.50
C ASN A 132 9.66 -12.24 -9.14
N GLU A 133 8.94 -11.11 -9.06
CA GLU A 133 8.39 -10.60 -7.81
C GLU A 133 6.89 -10.93 -7.68
N PRO A 134 6.46 -11.43 -6.51
CA PRO A 134 7.28 -11.84 -5.37
C PRO A 134 7.93 -13.23 -5.56
N SER A 135 7.55 -13.97 -6.62
CA SER A 135 8.06 -15.31 -6.91
C SER A 135 8.25 -15.53 -8.41
N LYS A 136 9.02 -16.57 -8.74
CA LYS A 136 9.14 -17.14 -10.10
C LYS A 136 7.92 -17.99 -10.48
N GLU A 137 7.11 -18.36 -9.48
CA GLU A 137 5.85 -19.07 -9.66
C GLU A 137 4.77 -18.13 -10.20
N SER A 138 3.75 -18.69 -10.85
CA SER A 138 2.55 -17.93 -11.18
C SER A 138 1.71 -17.75 -9.92
N LEU A 139 1.41 -16.51 -9.56
CA LEU A 139 0.66 -16.18 -8.36
C LEU A 139 -0.61 -15.42 -8.69
N ALA A 140 -1.66 -15.74 -7.93
CA ALA A 140 -2.93 -15.07 -7.91
C ALA A 140 -2.90 -13.92 -6.90
N PHE A 141 -2.88 -12.68 -7.39
CA PHE A 141 -3.01 -11.47 -6.59
C PHE A 141 -4.49 -11.11 -6.45
N LYS A 142 -4.97 -11.06 -5.22
CA LYS A 142 -6.37 -10.67 -4.94
C LYS A 142 -6.48 -9.52 -3.95
N GLU A 143 -5.53 -9.38 -3.05
CA GLU A 143 -5.62 -8.36 -2.00
C GLU A 143 -4.34 -7.55 -1.86
N PHE A 144 -4.49 -6.29 -1.47
CA PHE A 144 -3.40 -5.33 -1.32
C PHE A 144 -3.66 -4.39 -0.16
N ALA A 145 -2.58 -3.94 0.48
CA ALA A 145 -2.61 -2.86 1.47
C ALA A 145 -1.34 -2.01 1.41
N LEU A 146 -1.49 -0.69 1.47
CA LEU A 146 -0.42 0.21 1.87
C LEU A 146 -0.32 0.16 3.39
N LEU A 147 0.90 0.06 3.87
CA LEU A 147 1.17 0.05 5.30
C LEU A 147 2.43 0.83 5.63
N GLY A 148 2.49 1.27 6.88
CA GLY A 148 3.74 1.61 7.53
C GLY A 148 3.96 0.72 8.75
N ILE A 149 5.23 0.57 9.09
CA ILE A 149 5.67 -0.29 10.19
C ILE A 149 6.96 0.26 10.78
N ASP A 150 6.98 0.44 12.10
CA ASP A 150 8.15 0.90 12.85
C ASP A 150 9.15 -0.26 13.03
N LYS A 151 10.40 0.06 13.38
CA LYS A 151 11.41 -0.91 13.78
C LYS A 151 11.74 -0.78 15.26
N LYS A 152 12.08 -1.90 15.88
CA LYS A 152 12.64 -1.97 17.23
C LYS A 152 14.12 -1.53 17.18
N SER A 153 14.68 -1.19 18.34
CA SER A 153 16.09 -0.80 18.47
C SER A 153 17.10 -1.84 17.98
N ASN A 154 16.71 -3.12 17.94
CA ASN A 154 17.52 -4.21 17.41
C ASN A 154 17.38 -4.41 15.88
N GLY A 155 16.70 -3.50 15.18
CA GLY A 155 16.49 -3.54 13.73
C GLY A 155 15.35 -4.45 13.25
N THR A 156 14.72 -5.23 14.14
CA THR A 156 13.56 -6.06 13.79
C THR A 156 12.29 -5.24 13.66
N PHE A 157 11.30 -5.71 12.89
CA PHE A 157 10.03 -5.01 12.76
C PHE A 157 9.25 -5.00 14.07
N ASN A 158 8.63 -3.85 14.35
CA ASN A 158 7.67 -3.71 15.42
C ASN A 158 6.25 -3.86 14.87
N THR A 159 5.80 -5.10 14.72
CA THR A 159 4.48 -5.43 14.15
C THR A 159 3.31 -4.91 14.99
N ASP A 160 3.51 -4.64 16.29
CA ASP A 160 2.52 -3.95 17.14
C ASP A 160 2.30 -2.49 16.73
N LYS A 161 3.28 -1.90 16.03
CA LYS A 161 3.21 -0.56 15.42
C LYS A 161 3.05 -0.62 13.90
N MET A 162 2.52 -1.71 13.37
CA MET A 162 2.10 -1.80 11.98
C MET A 162 0.71 -1.22 11.80
N PHE A 163 0.57 -0.34 10.83
CA PHE A 163 -0.70 0.30 10.49
C PHE A 163 -1.01 0.14 9.02
N PHE A 164 -2.23 -0.30 8.71
CA PHE A 164 -2.75 -0.25 7.35
C PHE A 164 -3.35 1.13 7.08
N ILE A 165 -3.09 1.66 5.90
CA ILE A 165 -3.66 2.93 5.43
C ILE A 165 -4.89 2.65 4.58
N ASN A 166 -4.81 1.62 3.73
CA ASN A 166 -5.91 1.13 2.93
C ASN A 166 -5.87 -0.39 2.89
N TYR A 167 -6.99 -0.96 2.46
CA TYR A 167 -7.10 -2.35 2.09
C TYR A 167 -8.04 -2.47 0.90
N VAL A 168 -7.72 -3.35 -0.03
CA VAL A 168 -8.66 -3.73 -1.08
C VAL A 168 -8.51 -5.21 -1.40
N ASP A 169 -9.62 -5.92 -1.34
CA ASP A 169 -9.83 -7.17 -2.06
C ASP A 169 -10.40 -6.82 -3.43
N HIS A 170 -9.70 -7.21 -4.49
CA HIS A 170 -10.11 -6.98 -5.86
C HIS A 170 -10.13 -8.29 -6.65
N GLY A 171 -10.77 -8.28 -7.81
CA GLY A 171 -10.82 -9.45 -8.68
C GLY A 171 -9.43 -10.00 -9.02
N LEU A 172 -9.37 -11.29 -9.31
CA LEU A 172 -8.12 -12.03 -9.56
C LEU A 172 -7.23 -11.39 -10.64
N ILE A 173 -5.98 -11.09 -10.27
CA ILE A 173 -4.88 -10.79 -11.21
C ILE A 173 -3.87 -11.93 -11.13
N THR A 174 -3.72 -12.70 -12.19
CA THR A 174 -2.67 -13.73 -12.28
C THR A 174 -1.43 -13.14 -12.93
N LYS A 175 -0.29 -13.23 -12.25
CA LYS A 175 1.01 -12.75 -12.72
C LYS A 175 2.00 -13.92 -12.72
N ASP A 176 2.77 -14.06 -13.79
CA ASP A 176 3.91 -14.98 -13.83
C ASP A 176 5.26 -14.23 -13.77
N LYS A 177 6.35 -14.98 -13.90
CA LYS A 177 7.73 -14.46 -13.81
C LYS A 177 8.10 -13.46 -14.91
N SER A 178 7.41 -13.47 -16.06
CA SER A 178 7.67 -12.62 -17.24
C SER A 178 6.78 -11.38 -17.31
N MET A 179 5.92 -11.21 -16.30
CA MET A 179 4.97 -10.12 -16.20
C MET A 179 5.40 -9.14 -15.12
N GLU A 180 4.94 -7.90 -15.29
CA GLU A 180 5.04 -6.84 -14.31
C GLU A 180 3.64 -6.35 -13.96
N LEU A 181 3.39 -6.13 -12.67
CA LEU A 181 2.15 -5.56 -12.18
C LEU A 181 2.47 -4.22 -11.52
N THR A 182 1.95 -3.13 -12.06
CA THR A 182 2.07 -1.80 -11.47
C THR A 182 0.74 -1.38 -10.86
N ARG A 183 0.75 -1.13 -9.55
CA ARG A 183 -0.35 -0.46 -8.86
C ARG A 183 0.00 1.00 -8.65
N THR A 184 -0.85 1.89 -9.17
CA THR A 184 -0.81 3.32 -8.85
C THR A 184 -1.94 3.64 -7.88
N ILE A 185 -1.64 4.33 -6.78
CA ILE A 185 -2.61 4.82 -5.81
C ILE A 185 -2.54 6.34 -5.75
N ILE A 186 -3.70 6.98 -5.70
CA ILE A 186 -3.83 8.39 -5.34
C ILE A 186 -4.57 8.48 -4.01
N LEU A 187 -3.93 9.09 -3.02
CA LEU A 187 -4.54 9.44 -1.74
C LEU A 187 -4.83 10.94 -1.73
N THR A 188 -6.03 11.32 -1.28
CA THR A 188 -6.44 12.71 -1.05
C THR A 188 -6.78 12.88 0.40
N PHE A 189 -6.02 13.73 1.09
CA PHE A 189 -6.22 14.10 2.48
C PHE A 189 -7.21 15.26 2.55
N PRO A 190 -8.13 15.24 3.52
CA PRO A 190 -9.13 16.27 3.66
C PRO A 190 -8.47 17.61 4.02
N ILE A 191 -8.84 18.66 3.29
CA ILE A 191 -8.59 20.05 3.64
C ILE A 191 -9.91 20.80 3.59
N GLU A 192 -10.05 21.82 4.40
CA GLU A 192 -11.16 22.76 4.27
C GLU A 192 -10.84 23.65 3.05
N GLU A 193 -11.57 23.44 1.95
CA GLU A 193 -11.49 24.35 0.82
C GLU A 193 -12.25 25.61 1.22
N ALA A 194 -11.55 26.74 1.34
CA ALA A 194 -12.19 28.02 1.60
C ALA A 194 -13.20 28.30 0.47
N GLU A 195 -14.46 28.55 0.83
CA GLU A 195 -15.45 29.03 -0.13
C GLU A 195 -14.89 30.32 -0.76
N GLU A 196 -14.76 30.34 -2.09
CA GLU A 196 -14.50 31.58 -2.81
C GLU A 196 -15.67 32.52 -2.52
N VAL A 197 -15.44 33.48 -1.63
CA VAL A 197 -16.34 34.61 -1.43
C VAL A 197 -16.26 35.41 -2.73
N ASN A 198 -17.20 35.17 -3.64
CA ASN A 198 -17.40 36.03 -4.80
C ASN A 198 -17.74 37.43 -4.26
N PRO A 199 -16.96 38.47 -4.61
CA PRO A 199 -17.20 39.83 -4.17
C PRO A 199 -18.51 40.41 -4.71
#